data_AF-A0AAW1BIH5-F1
#
_entry.id   AF-A0AAW1BIH5-F1
#
_cell.length_a   1.000
_cell.length_b   1.000
_cell.length_c   1.000
_cell.angle_alpha   90.00
_cell.angle_beta   90.00
_cell.angle_gamma   90.00
#
_symmetry.space_group_name_H-M   'P 1'
#
loop_
_entity.id
_entity.type
_entity.pdbx_description
1 polymer ?
#
loop_
_entity_poly.entity_id
_entity_poly.type
_entity_poly.pdbx_seq_one_letter_code
_entity_poly.pdbx_strand_id
1 'polypeptide(L)'
;MYWHTRCSGSRKGSCFWVAVLNGNVVGIVAARGNEEDNTVELRRMSVDSKYRGKGIAKALGRKVLEFAVVNNYSSVVLGTTAVKVAAHKLPAAAPSLPRKGTNDGRRASSLLPSQAWGTLDHGGSSG
;
A
#
# COMPACT_ATOMS: atom_id res chain seq x y z
N MET A 1 -10.44 30.91 4.49
CA MET A 1 -9.24 30.13 4.87
C MET A 1 -8.05 30.75 4.16
N TYR A 2 -6.92 30.92 4.83
CA TYR A 2 -5.68 31.41 4.24
C TYR A 2 -4.52 30.46 4.59
N TRP A 3 -3.36 30.68 3.95
CA TRP A 3 -2.21 29.79 4.05
C TRP A 3 -0.99 30.54 4.57
N HIS A 4 -0.28 29.95 5.53
CA HIS A 4 1.14 30.27 5.72
C HIS A 4 1.98 29.27 4.95
N THR A 5 2.99 29.76 4.23
CA THR A 5 3.92 28.94 3.45
C THR A 5 5.34 29.24 3.89
N ARG A 6 6.13 28.19 4.11
CA ARG A 6 7.57 28.32 4.32
C ARG A 6 8.29 27.31 3.45
N CYS A 7 9.11 27.79 2.53
CA CYS A 7 9.96 26.96 1.68
C CYS A 7 11.44 27.22 1.99
N SER A 8 12.27 26.18 1.90
CA SER A 8 13.73 26.37 1.94
C SER A 8 14.20 27.05 0.66
N GLY A 9 15.17 27.95 0.74
CA GLY A 9 15.63 28.81 -0.37
C GLY A 9 16.33 28.12 -1.56
N SER A 10 16.25 26.78 -1.69
CA SER A 10 16.73 26.06 -2.87
C SER A 10 15.57 25.72 -3.82
N ARG A 11 15.82 25.79 -5.15
CA ARG A 11 14.80 25.60 -6.21
C ARG A 11 14.11 24.23 -6.21
N LYS A 12 14.62 23.24 -5.49
CA LYS A 12 14.06 21.88 -5.38
C LYS A 12 13.88 21.46 -3.91
N GLY A 13 13.66 22.45 -3.05
CA GLY A 13 13.71 22.33 -1.60
C GLY A 13 12.49 21.65 -0.96
N SER A 14 12.41 21.80 0.36
CA SER A 14 11.24 21.39 1.14
C SER A 14 10.33 22.59 1.40
N CYS A 15 9.02 22.36 1.46
CA CYS A 15 8.02 23.36 1.79
C CYS A 15 7.06 22.86 2.87
N PHE A 16 6.48 23.80 3.61
CA PHE A 16 5.52 23.54 4.66
C PHE A 16 4.37 24.52 4.54
N TRP A 17 3.13 24.02 4.59
CA TRP A 17 1.92 24.82 4.53
C TRP A 17 1.08 24.61 5.77
N VAL A 18 0.51 25.71 6.26
CA VAL A 18 -0.44 25.76 7.38
C VAL A 18 -1.74 26.36 6.89
N ALA A 19 -2.83 25.60 7.00
CA ALA A 19 -4.18 26.08 6.75
C ALA A 19 -4.70 26.80 7.99
N VAL A 20 -5.13 28.06 7.84
CA VAL A 20 -5.74 28.84 8.92
C VAL A 20 -7.16 29.26 8.54
N LEU A 21 -8.11 29.00 9.44
CA LEU A 21 -9.52 29.38 9.30
C LEU A 21 -9.98 30.09 10.57
N ASN A 22 -10.52 31.30 10.43
CA ASN A 22 -10.99 32.13 11.54
C ASN A 22 -9.94 32.26 12.66
N GLY A 23 -8.67 32.49 12.28
CA GLY A 23 -7.54 32.60 13.22
C GLY A 23 -7.03 31.27 13.79
N ASN A 24 -7.66 30.14 13.50
CA ASN A 24 -7.27 28.83 14.02
C ASN A 24 -6.51 28.00 12.98
N VAL A 25 -5.43 27.35 13.39
CA VAL A 25 -4.75 26.35 12.55
C VAL A 25 -5.66 25.13 12.44
N VAL A 26 -6.08 24.80 11.22
CA VAL A 26 -7.02 23.70 10.95
C VAL A 26 -6.36 22.51 10.26
N GLY A 27 -5.15 22.68 9.75
CA GLY A 27 -4.36 21.60 9.17
C GLY A 27 -2.99 22.03 8.68
N ILE A 28 -2.12 21.05 8.46
CA ILE A 28 -0.75 21.25 8.02
C ILE A 28 -0.35 20.18 7.00
N VAL A 29 0.63 20.50 6.16
CA VAL A 29 1.30 19.53 5.28
C VAL A 29 2.73 19.97 5.01
N ALA A 30 3.64 19.00 4.98
CA ALA A 30 5.01 19.19 4.52
C ALA A 30 5.20 18.50 3.17
N ALA A 31 6.07 19.08 2.33
CA ALA A 31 6.56 18.48 1.11
C ALA A 31 8.08 18.50 1.10
N ARG A 32 8.70 17.43 0.62
CA ARG A 32 10.14 17.35 0.39
C ARG A 32 10.39 16.90 -1.04
N GLY A 33 11.12 17.72 -1.80
CA GLY A 33 11.65 17.30 -3.09
C GLY A 33 12.66 16.16 -2.96
N ASN A 34 12.56 15.17 -3.84
CA ASN A 34 13.56 14.15 -4.10
C ASN A 34 14.03 14.32 -5.54
N GLU A 35 15.29 14.73 -5.70
CA GLU A 35 15.87 15.00 -7.02
C GLU A 35 16.22 13.73 -7.78
N GLU A 36 16.60 12.66 -7.08
CA GLU A 36 17.00 11.38 -7.69
C GLU A 36 15.81 10.74 -8.40
N ASP A 37 14.66 10.69 -7.74
CA ASP A 37 13.44 10.10 -8.29
C ASP A 37 12.57 11.11 -9.06
N ASN A 38 12.98 12.38 -9.12
CA ASN A 38 12.17 13.51 -9.62
C ASN A 38 10.74 13.54 -9.05
N THR A 39 10.62 13.33 -7.74
CA THR A 39 9.33 13.27 -7.04
C THR A 39 9.25 14.22 -5.85
N VAL A 40 8.04 14.52 -5.41
CA VAL A 40 7.79 15.20 -4.14
C VAL A 40 7.20 14.22 -3.13
N GLU A 41 7.87 14.03 -2.00
CA GLU A 41 7.31 13.28 -0.88
C GLU A 41 6.39 14.18 -0.05
N LEU A 42 5.13 13.82 0.05
CA LEU A 42 4.16 14.43 0.95
C LEU A 42 4.30 13.80 2.34
N ARG A 43 4.56 14.65 3.34
CA ARG A 43 4.85 14.24 4.72
C ARG A 43 4.02 15.04 5.71
N ARG A 44 3.84 14.46 6.92
CA ARG A 44 3.29 15.17 8.10
C ARG A 44 1.92 15.82 7.86
N MET A 45 1.09 15.29 6.95
CA MET A 45 -0.25 15.83 6.74
C MET A 45 -1.10 15.55 7.98
N SER A 46 -1.72 16.60 8.51
CA SER A 46 -2.68 16.48 9.60
C SER A 46 -3.80 17.51 9.44
N VAL A 47 -5.00 17.12 9.85
CA VAL A 47 -6.19 17.97 9.90
C VAL A 47 -6.83 17.81 11.26
N ASP A 48 -7.11 18.94 11.91
CA ASP A 48 -7.81 18.98 13.18
C ASP A 48 -9.16 18.26 13.06
N SER A 49 -9.46 17.39 14.02
CA SER A 49 -10.64 16.51 13.97
C SER A 49 -11.95 17.28 13.83
N LYS A 50 -12.06 18.48 14.41
CA LYS A 50 -13.25 19.36 14.34
C LYS A 50 -13.51 19.88 12.92
N TYR A 51 -12.53 19.76 12.04
CA TYR A 51 -12.58 20.24 10.66
C TYR A 51 -12.40 19.15 9.60
N ARG A 52 -12.36 17.87 10.01
CA ARG A 52 -12.42 16.73 9.08
C ARG A 52 -13.78 16.69 8.37
N GLY A 53 -13.83 16.03 7.21
CA GLY A 53 -15.02 16.00 6.35
C GLY A 53 -15.28 17.30 5.57
N LYS A 54 -14.54 18.39 5.85
CA LYS A 54 -14.71 19.70 5.19
C LYS A 54 -13.77 19.94 4.00
N GLY A 55 -13.13 18.90 3.49
CA GLY A 55 -12.24 18.99 2.32
C GLY A 55 -10.84 19.59 2.57
N ILE A 56 -10.43 19.84 3.82
CA ILE A 56 -9.14 20.48 4.14
C ILE A 56 -7.95 19.62 3.69
N ALA A 57 -8.00 18.30 3.90
CA ALA A 57 -6.95 17.39 3.45
C ALA A 57 -6.75 17.45 1.92
N LYS A 58 -7.85 17.56 1.17
CA LYS A 58 -7.82 17.73 -0.29
C LYS A 58 -7.18 19.07 -0.67
N ALA A 59 -7.51 20.15 0.04
CA ALA A 59 -6.91 21.46 -0.19
C ALA A 59 -5.39 21.48 0.12
N LEU A 60 -4.97 20.81 1.20
CA LEU A 60 -3.56 20.61 1.54
C LEU A 60 -2.82 19.83 0.46
N GLY A 61 -3.40 18.72 -0.02
CA GLY A 61 -2.81 17.92 -1.10
C GLY A 61 -2.65 18.71 -2.41
N ARG A 62 -3.62 19.57 -2.75
CA ARG A 62 -3.51 20.47 -3.91
C ARG A 62 -2.34 21.44 -3.79
N LYS A 63 -2.02 21.96 -2.60
CA LYS A 63 -0.84 22.81 -2.40
C LYS A 63 0.46 22.09 -2.69
N VAL A 64 0.56 20.82 -2.30
CA VAL A 64 1.74 20.00 -2.62
C VAL A 64 1.82 19.71 -4.12
N LEU A 65 0.69 19.47 -4.79
CA LEU A 65 0.65 19.25 -6.23
C LEU A 65 1.03 20.52 -7.02
N GLU A 66 0.51 21.69 -6.63
CA GLU A 66 0.89 22.99 -7.20
C GLU A 66 2.42 23.20 -7.08
N PHE A 67 2.98 22.90 -5.89
CA PHE A 67 4.43 22.94 -5.69
C PHE A 67 5.17 21.96 -6.62
N ALA A 68 4.67 20.74 -6.81
CA ALA A 68 5.28 19.77 -7.70
C ALA A 68 5.35 20.28 -9.16
N VAL A 69 4.25 20.82 -9.67
CA VAL A 69 4.15 21.37 -11.03
C VAL A 69 5.09 22.56 -11.21
N VAL A 70 5.07 23.54 -10.30
CA VAL A 70 5.92 24.75 -10.39
C VAL A 70 7.41 24.42 -10.36
N ASN A 71 7.79 23.34 -9.66
CA ASN A 71 9.19 22.92 -9.54
C ASN A 71 9.57 21.77 -10.50
N ASN A 72 8.70 21.43 -11.47
CA ASN A 72 8.93 20.41 -12.51
C ASN A 72 9.16 18.99 -12.00
N TYR A 73 8.55 18.62 -10.87
CA TYR A 73 8.51 17.23 -10.41
C TYR A 73 7.50 16.42 -11.22
N SER A 74 7.86 15.17 -11.53
CA SER A 74 7.00 14.28 -12.34
C SER A 74 5.85 13.67 -11.55
N SER A 75 5.97 13.56 -10.22
CA SER A 75 4.92 12.98 -9.38
C SER A 75 5.03 13.40 -7.91
N VAL A 76 3.94 13.15 -7.17
CA VAL A 76 3.87 13.31 -5.71
C VAL A 76 3.64 11.93 -5.09
N VAL A 77 4.49 11.55 -4.14
CA VAL A 77 4.41 10.29 -3.40
C VAL A 77 3.95 10.55 -1.98
N LEU A 78 3.00 9.75 -1.49
CA LEU A 78 2.57 9.79 -0.10
C LEU A 78 3.46 8.85 0.73
N GLY A 79 4.07 9.37 1.79
CA GLY A 79 4.89 8.58 2.72
C GLY A 79 4.09 7.61 3.59
N THR A 80 3.29 6.74 2.98
CA THR A 80 2.91 5.44 3.55
C THR A 80 3.84 4.44 2.88
N THR A 81 4.77 3.85 3.64
CA THR A 81 5.67 2.77 3.23
C THR A 81 5.28 2.18 1.88
N ALA A 82 6.00 2.54 0.82
CA ALA A 82 6.09 1.67 -0.32
C ALA A 82 6.72 0.39 0.24
N VAL A 83 5.90 -0.59 0.60
CA VAL A 83 6.34 -1.96 0.44
C VAL A 83 6.62 -2.03 -1.05
N LYS A 84 7.90 -1.86 -1.42
CA LYS A 84 8.39 -2.45 -2.65
C LYS A 84 8.10 -3.93 -2.50
N VAL A 85 6.90 -4.34 -2.91
CA VAL A 85 6.67 -5.73 -3.28
C VAL A 85 7.60 -5.88 -4.46
N ALA A 86 8.77 -6.45 -4.19
CA ALA A 86 9.61 -6.98 -5.24
C ALA A 86 8.67 -7.86 -6.07
N ALA A 87 8.45 -7.48 -7.32
CA ALA A 87 7.80 -8.35 -8.29
C ALA A 87 8.78 -9.48 -8.62
N HIS A 88 9.00 -10.36 -7.64
CA HIS A 88 9.52 -11.69 -7.88
C HIS A 88 8.34 -12.63 -7.81
N LYS A 89 8.03 -13.16 -8.99
CA LYS A 89 7.05 -14.21 -9.25
C LYS A 89 6.90 -15.18 -8.06
N LEU A 90 5.67 -15.34 -7.59
CA LEU A 90 5.20 -16.64 -7.10
C LEU A 90 4.85 -17.44 -8.38
N PRO A 91 5.28 -18.70 -8.53
CA PRO A 91 4.70 -19.77 -7.71
C PRO A 91 5.63 -20.97 -7.42
N ALA A 92 5.58 -21.50 -6.20
CA ALA A 92 5.70 -22.94 -5.95
C ALA A 92 5.30 -23.23 -4.51
N ALA A 93 4.05 -23.65 -4.33
CA ALA A 93 3.67 -24.43 -3.18
C ALA A 93 4.34 -25.81 -3.27
N ALA A 94 5.06 -26.21 -2.23
CA ALA A 94 5.47 -27.59 -1.94
C ALA A 94 5.86 -27.67 -0.44
N PRO A 95 5.78 -28.83 0.22
CA PRO A 95 4.62 -29.18 1.03
C PRO A 95 4.87 -29.07 2.54
N SER A 96 3.75 -28.98 3.26
CA SER A 96 3.60 -29.13 4.71
C SER A 96 4.36 -30.33 5.27
N LEU A 97 5.28 -30.07 6.21
CA LEU A 97 5.83 -31.10 7.10
C LEU A 97 4.79 -31.46 8.19
N PRO A 98 4.65 -32.75 8.52
CA PRO A 98 3.58 -33.23 9.38
C PRO A 98 3.85 -32.90 10.86
N ARG A 99 2.81 -32.41 11.54
CA ARG A 99 2.79 -32.32 13.01
C ARG A 99 2.56 -33.71 13.59
N LYS A 100 3.56 -34.25 14.30
CA LYS A 100 3.42 -35.47 15.10
C LYS A 100 2.84 -35.10 16.47
N GLY A 101 1.52 -35.23 16.61
CA GLY A 101 0.82 -35.25 17.90
C GLY A 101 0.25 -36.64 18.11
N THR A 102 0.86 -37.41 19.00
CA THR A 102 0.42 -38.75 19.40
C THR A 102 -0.49 -38.63 20.61
N ASN A 103 -1.67 -39.27 20.52
CA ASN A 103 -2.54 -39.84 21.58
C ASN A 103 -4.00 -39.32 21.64
N ASP A 104 -4.98 -40.18 21.34
CA ASP A 104 -5.82 -40.86 22.34
C ASP A 104 -6.96 -41.62 21.65
N GLY A 105 -7.43 -42.71 22.26
CA GLY A 105 -8.21 -43.74 21.61
C GLY A 105 -9.68 -43.40 21.34
N ARG A 106 -10.26 -44.06 20.33
CA ARG A 106 -11.46 -44.90 20.48
C ARG A 106 -11.89 -45.52 19.15
N ARG A 107 -12.30 -46.77 19.30
CA ARG A 107 -12.95 -47.72 18.38
C ARG A 107 -14.22 -47.17 17.69
N ALA A 108 -14.33 -47.36 16.38
CA ALA A 108 -15.56 -47.63 15.58
C ALA A 108 -15.15 -47.74 14.10
N SER A 109 -15.13 -48.91 13.46
CA SER A 109 -16.25 -49.68 12.88
C SER A 109 -17.00 -48.98 11.75
N SER A 110 -17.02 -49.66 10.59
CA SER A 110 -18.00 -49.64 9.49
C SER A 110 -18.13 -48.38 8.63
N LEU A 111 -17.78 -48.50 7.34
CA LEU A 111 -18.73 -48.60 6.21
C LEU A 111 -17.99 -48.38 4.88
N LEU A 112 -17.91 -49.43 4.06
CA LEU A 112 -17.78 -49.36 2.57
C LEU A 112 -19.13 -48.81 2.00
N PRO A 113 -19.32 -48.48 0.70
CA PRO A 113 -18.63 -49.09 -0.45
C PRO A 113 -18.48 -48.26 -1.76
N SER A 114 -17.91 -48.94 -2.75
CA SER A 114 -18.31 -49.01 -4.17
C SER A 114 -18.22 -47.77 -5.08
N GLN A 115 -17.34 -47.94 -6.07
CA GLN A 115 -17.51 -47.57 -7.48
C GLN A 115 -17.44 -46.09 -7.87
N ALA A 116 -16.35 -45.74 -8.55
CA ALA A 116 -16.27 -44.74 -9.62
C ALA A 116 -15.01 -45.07 -10.46
N TRP A 117 -15.12 -45.97 -11.43
CA TRP A 117 -15.30 -45.72 -12.88
C TRP A 117 -14.15 -44.95 -13.52
N GLY A 118 -13.56 -45.56 -14.56
CA GLY A 118 -12.63 -44.86 -15.45
C GLY A 118 -11.75 -45.79 -16.28
N THR A 119 -12.36 -46.68 -17.06
CA THR A 119 -11.71 -47.40 -18.18
C THR A 119 -10.99 -46.44 -19.11
N LEU A 120 -9.72 -46.69 -19.43
CA LEU A 120 -9.22 -46.37 -20.75
C LEU A 120 -8.22 -47.45 -21.19
N ASP A 121 -8.50 -47.91 -22.40
CA ASP A 121 -8.04 -49.10 -23.07
C ASP A 121 -7.01 -48.70 -24.15
N HIS A 122 -6.34 -49.71 -24.70
CA HIS A 122 -5.49 -49.73 -25.90
C HIS A 122 -4.00 -49.36 -25.77
N GLY A 123 -3.18 -50.40 -25.97
CA GLY A 123 -1.76 -50.28 -26.31
C GLY A 123 -1.12 -51.65 -26.49
N GLY A 124 -1.61 -52.45 -27.45
CA GLY A 124 -1.09 -53.77 -27.75
C GLY A 124 0.33 -53.80 -28.31
N SER A 125 1.03 -54.88 -27.97
CA SER A 125 2.25 -55.36 -28.60
C SER A 125 2.14 -55.47 -30.12
N SER A 126 3.25 -55.27 -30.82
CA SER A 126 3.88 -56.27 -31.71
C SER A 126 5.13 -55.68 -32.37
N GLY A 127 6.24 -56.41 -32.29
CA GLY A 127 7.54 -56.07 -32.89
C GLY A 127 8.68 -56.62 -32.07
#